data_AF-R7Q993-F1
#
_entry.id   AF-R7Q993-F1
#
_cell.length_a   1.000
_cell.length_b   1.000
_cell.length_c   1.000
_cell.angle_alpha   90.00
_cell.angle_beta   90.00
_cell.angle_gamma   90.00
#
_symmetry.space_group_name_H-M   'P 1'
#
loop_
_entity.id
_entity.type
_entity.pdbx_description
1 polymer ?
#
loop_
_entity_poly.entity_id
_entity_poly.type
_entity_poly.pdbx_seq_one_letter_code
_entity_poly.pdbx_strand_id
1 'polypeptide(L)'
;MLFEEDDQPPEVLVAGATGETGRVIVRKLVLRGYNVRVLVRDLFSSTLDLLGTGVSFVKGSLDDYDSLLEATGDVDKVVCAVGSRSVEEAEAIEYEGVGNLIRAYQDSRVQYYGRAEATKLVLFNFADEGDLGKWKRVVPEEGEEGAKPPRVNFQITGPNRVAFMGHVFSKYEGMAEVRTIPSRLNLRGFSGLLLRCIGDGKNYFIVLRTGAGVREGVEYCAQIKSYKNKWGSLRIPISSFKAYDIKDHSRRRDAPELDRGDVRQMAIQFRKPVVSPEKDDGRFYLGVDYLKAYRTQEQPDFVLLSCASVTARDFSELDEKGLRAVAKDDVAAWKYMAENRLRLSGLTYCIVRPGSFTDQPGGNKAIMLEQDGDVSGAISRADVAEICVKSLLDPRACNVTFDAFESMYAPSARLPSEDVSSMLGRLRPNT
;
A
#
# COMPACT_ATOMS: atom_id res chain seq x y z
N MET A 1 -6.48 -8.76 42.62
CA MET A 1 -6.00 -7.63 41.81
C MET A 1 -5.25 -8.24 40.64
N LEU A 2 -5.91 -8.29 39.48
CA LEU A 2 -5.25 -8.64 38.24
C LEU A 2 -4.47 -7.39 37.84
N PHE A 3 -3.15 -7.51 37.70
CA PHE A 3 -2.32 -6.46 37.13
C PHE A 3 -2.75 -6.31 35.67
N GLU A 4 -3.17 -5.10 35.28
CA GLU A 4 -3.31 -4.69 33.89
C GLU A 4 -1.94 -4.91 33.21
N GLU A 5 -1.91 -5.66 32.11
CA GLU A 5 -0.71 -5.77 31.28
C GLU A 5 -0.30 -4.37 30.82
N ASP A 6 0.96 -3.98 31.08
CA ASP A 6 1.54 -2.67 30.79
C ASP A 6 1.19 -2.18 29.37
N ASP A 7 0.35 -1.14 29.28
CA ASP A 7 0.09 -0.37 28.05
C ASP A 7 1.32 0.52 27.76
N GLN A 8 2.43 -0.10 27.34
CA GLN A 8 3.63 0.61 26.93
C GLN A 8 3.29 1.52 25.73
N PRO A 9 3.65 2.81 25.75
CA PRO A 9 3.32 3.71 24.66
C PRO A 9 4.02 3.26 23.36
N PRO A 10 3.33 3.32 22.21
CA PRO A 10 3.85 2.76 20.96
C PRO A 10 5.17 3.43 20.56
N GLU A 11 6.12 2.63 20.05
CA GLU A 11 7.40 3.13 19.57
C GLU A 11 7.31 3.61 18.11
N VAL A 12 7.72 4.86 17.89
CA VAL A 12 7.69 5.51 16.58
C VAL A 12 9.11 5.74 16.07
N LEU A 13 9.46 5.13 14.94
CA LEU A 13 10.68 5.45 14.21
C LEU A 13 10.49 6.72 13.38
N VAL A 14 11.37 7.70 13.54
CA VAL A 14 11.42 8.91 12.71
C VAL A 14 12.67 8.90 11.84
N ALA A 15 12.47 8.74 10.53
CA ALA A 15 13.51 8.95 9.52
C ALA A 15 13.51 10.42 9.08
N GLY A 16 14.70 11.02 8.95
CA GLY A 16 14.83 12.47 8.69
C GLY A 16 14.70 13.33 9.96
N ALA A 17 14.88 12.74 11.14
CA ALA A 17 14.73 13.41 12.44
C ALA A 17 15.61 14.66 12.59
N THR A 18 16.81 14.69 12.03
CA THR A 18 17.74 15.82 12.11
C THR A 18 17.34 17.00 11.22
N GLY A 19 16.42 16.80 10.26
CA GLY A 19 15.88 17.85 9.40
C GLY A 19 14.99 18.84 10.15
N GLU A 20 14.72 20.00 9.54
CA GLU A 20 13.98 21.08 10.20
C GLU A 20 12.57 20.65 10.64
N THR A 21 11.81 20.00 9.74
CA THR A 21 10.48 19.47 10.06
C THR A 21 10.56 18.23 10.96
N GLY A 22 11.54 17.35 10.71
CA GLY A 22 11.75 16.13 11.50
C GLY A 22 11.96 16.41 12.98
N ARG A 23 12.76 17.44 13.33
CA ARG A 23 12.97 17.84 14.73
C ARG A 23 11.68 18.26 15.42
N VAL A 24 10.78 18.95 14.70
CA VAL A 24 9.49 19.39 15.24
C VAL A 24 8.55 18.21 15.44
N ILE A 25 8.54 17.25 14.50
CA ILE A 25 7.80 15.98 14.63
C ILE A 25 8.27 15.21 15.87
N VAL A 26 9.58 15.01 16.02
CA VAL A 26 10.18 14.31 17.17
C VAL A 26 9.75 14.94 18.49
N ARG A 27 9.89 16.27 18.62
CA ARG A 27 9.47 16.98 19.85
C ARG A 27 7.98 16.79 20.15
N LYS A 28 7.12 16.87 19.13
CA LYS A 28 5.66 16.69 19.29
C LYS A 28 5.27 15.26 19.64
N LEU A 29 6.02 14.25 19.20
CA LEU A 29 5.83 12.86 19.59
C LEU A 29 6.23 12.65 21.05
N VAL A 30 7.43 13.10 21.44
CA VAL A 30 7.90 13.00 22.84
C VAL A 30 6.95 13.71 23.81
N LEU A 31 6.48 14.92 23.47
CA LEU A 31 5.51 15.67 24.29
C LEU A 31 4.16 14.97 24.45
N ARG A 32 3.79 14.05 23.54
CA ARG A 32 2.57 13.26 23.62
C ARG A 32 2.78 11.90 24.28
N GLY A 33 3.98 11.63 24.81
CA GLY A 33 4.29 10.42 25.55
C GLY A 33 4.67 9.22 24.70
N TYR A 34 4.99 9.41 23.42
CA TYR A 34 5.50 8.32 22.57
C TYR A 34 6.92 7.95 22.94
N ASN A 35 7.23 6.66 22.80
CA ASN A 35 8.60 6.21 22.66
C ASN A 35 9.07 6.58 21.25
N VAL A 36 10.14 7.37 21.13
CA VAL A 36 10.60 7.86 19.83
C VAL A 36 11.99 7.35 19.55
N ARG A 37 12.12 6.62 18.45
CA ARG A 37 13.39 6.18 17.89
C ARG A 37 13.76 7.06 16.71
N VAL A 38 14.98 7.56 16.66
CA VAL A 38 15.45 8.43 15.58
C VAL A 38 16.54 7.72 14.76
N LEU A 39 16.33 7.67 13.44
CA LEU A 39 17.35 7.20 12.51
C LEU A 39 18.30 8.37 12.19
N VAL A 40 19.58 8.19 12.51
CA VAL A 40 20.61 9.20 12.30
C VAL A 40 21.82 8.61 11.58
N ARG A 41 22.52 9.42 10.77
CA ARG A 41 23.70 8.95 10.03
C ARG A 41 24.94 8.83 10.91
N ASP A 42 24.99 9.60 11.99
CA ASP A 42 26.09 9.66 12.93
C ASP A 42 25.59 9.87 14.36
N LEU A 43 26.42 9.52 15.34
CA LEU A 43 26.15 9.65 16.78
C LEU A 43 27.05 10.72 17.42
N PHE A 44 27.42 11.77 16.67
CA PHE A 44 28.21 12.88 17.22
C PHE A 44 27.33 13.78 18.10
N SER A 45 27.93 14.44 19.10
CA SER A 45 27.20 15.34 20.02
C SER A 45 26.37 16.40 19.28
N SER A 46 26.90 16.96 18.18
CA SER A 46 26.18 17.92 17.34
C SER A 46 24.85 17.39 16.79
N THR A 47 24.73 16.07 16.59
CA THR A 47 23.51 15.40 16.13
C THR A 47 22.60 15.07 17.29
N LEU A 48 23.15 14.60 18.41
CA LEU A 48 22.40 14.24 19.60
C LEU A 48 21.75 15.47 20.26
N ASP A 49 22.49 16.57 20.36
CA ASP A 49 22.06 17.83 21.00
C ASP A 49 20.88 18.48 20.25
N LEU A 50 20.70 18.20 18.96
CA LEU A 50 19.58 18.72 18.16
C LEU A 50 18.23 18.10 18.55
N LEU A 51 18.25 16.83 18.96
CA LEU A 51 17.06 16.02 19.20
C LEU A 51 16.68 15.96 20.69
N GLY A 52 17.64 16.25 21.56
CA GLY A 52 17.43 16.38 23.00
C GLY A 52 17.26 15.04 23.70
N THR A 53 16.71 15.09 24.91
CA THR A 53 16.45 13.91 25.74
C THR A 53 15.06 13.33 25.48
N GLY A 54 14.88 12.03 25.69
CA GLY A 54 13.59 11.34 25.53
C GLY A 54 13.41 10.63 24.18
N VAL A 55 14.51 10.44 23.44
CA VAL A 55 14.55 9.63 22.21
C VAL A 55 15.64 8.57 22.30
N SER A 56 15.44 7.45 21.61
CA SER A 56 16.47 6.44 21.36
C SER A 56 17.11 6.68 19.99
N PHE A 57 18.42 6.51 19.88
CA PHE A 57 19.15 6.76 18.63
C PHE A 57 19.53 5.44 17.98
N VAL A 58 19.28 5.32 16.68
CA VAL A 58 19.82 4.24 15.86
C VAL A 58 20.63 4.85 14.73
N LYS A 59 21.89 4.41 14.62
CA LYS A 59 22.76 4.79 13.53
C LYS A 59 22.42 3.98 12.29
N GLY A 60 22.13 4.64 11.18
CA GLY A 60 21.87 3.97 9.91
C GLY A 60 21.74 4.95 8.74
N SER A 61 21.62 4.39 7.55
CA SER A 61 21.52 5.15 6.30
C SER A 61 20.43 4.57 5.40
N LEU A 62 19.82 5.40 4.57
CA LEU A 62 18.71 4.99 3.70
C LEU A 62 19.14 4.04 2.56
N ASP A 63 20.44 4.03 2.22
CA ASP A 63 21.06 3.13 1.25
C ASP A 63 21.58 1.83 1.88
N ASP A 64 21.63 1.74 3.21
CA ASP A 64 22.07 0.55 3.95
C ASP A 64 20.85 -0.18 4.53
N TYR A 65 20.36 -1.17 3.78
CA TYR A 65 19.18 -1.96 4.14
C TYR A 65 19.32 -2.69 5.48
N ASP A 66 20.50 -3.20 5.84
CA ASP A 66 20.67 -3.94 7.10
C ASP A 66 20.55 -2.98 8.30
N SER A 67 21.11 -1.77 8.19
CA SER A 67 20.91 -0.72 9.21
C SER A 67 19.44 -0.30 9.36
N LEU A 68 18.68 -0.29 8.25
CA LEU A 68 17.25 0.01 8.27
C LEU A 68 16.44 -1.12 8.89
N LEU A 69 16.84 -2.38 8.67
CA LEU A 69 16.20 -3.54 9.28
C LEU A 69 16.38 -3.53 10.80
N GLU A 70 17.57 -3.16 11.28
CA GLU A 70 17.83 -2.92 12.71
C GLU A 70 16.98 -1.76 13.24
N ALA A 71 16.99 -0.61 12.55
CA ALA A 71 16.25 0.58 12.97
C ALA A 71 14.74 0.36 13.05
N THR A 72 14.19 -0.44 12.12
CA THR A 72 12.77 -0.79 12.05
C THR A 72 12.40 -2.03 12.88
N GLY A 73 13.35 -2.62 13.60
CA GLY A 73 13.10 -3.75 14.50
C GLY A 73 12.21 -3.34 15.67
N ASP A 74 11.11 -4.06 15.86
CA ASP A 74 10.18 -3.88 16.98
C ASP A 74 9.56 -2.48 17.13
N VAL A 75 9.46 -1.71 16.03
CA VAL A 75 8.75 -0.40 16.05
C VAL A 75 7.30 -0.55 15.62
N ASP A 76 6.41 0.20 16.26
CA ASP A 76 4.97 0.16 15.99
C ASP A 76 4.59 1.02 14.79
N LYS A 77 5.27 2.14 14.58
CA LYS A 77 4.95 3.11 13.52
C LYS A 77 6.21 3.74 12.95
N VAL A 78 6.11 4.22 11.71
CA VAL A 78 7.19 4.97 11.04
C VAL A 78 6.67 6.32 10.58
N VAL A 79 7.44 7.38 10.85
CA VAL A 79 7.30 8.69 10.20
C VAL A 79 8.52 8.93 9.31
N CYS A 80 8.30 9.05 8.01
CA CYS A 80 9.33 9.35 7.05
C CYS A 80 9.26 10.82 6.67
N ALA A 81 10.19 11.61 7.22
CA ALA A 81 10.37 13.04 6.94
C ALA A 81 11.73 13.32 6.29
N VAL A 82 12.20 12.37 5.47
CA VAL A 82 13.44 12.52 4.70
C VAL A 82 13.19 13.47 3.53
N GLY A 83 14.23 14.17 3.11
CA GLY A 83 14.16 15.05 1.95
C GLY A 83 15.54 15.26 1.35
N SER A 84 15.63 15.28 0.03
CA SER A 84 16.87 15.64 -0.66
C SER A 84 17.08 17.15 -0.66
N ARG A 85 18.33 17.60 -0.76
CA ARG A 85 18.67 19.03 -0.89
C ARG A 85 18.88 19.45 -2.34
N SER A 86 19.03 18.48 -3.23
CA SER A 86 19.24 18.69 -4.66
C SER A 86 18.55 17.59 -5.47
N VAL A 87 18.53 17.78 -6.79
CA VAL A 87 17.93 16.83 -7.73
C VAL A 87 18.81 15.58 -7.88
N GLU A 88 20.13 15.74 -7.78
CA GLU A 88 21.11 14.64 -7.90
C GLU A 88 20.98 13.62 -6.77
N GLU A 89 20.64 14.07 -5.57
CA GLU A 89 20.42 13.20 -4.40
C GLU A 89 19.01 12.60 -4.36
N ALA A 90 18.07 13.12 -5.16
CA ALA A 90 16.65 12.82 -5.04
C ALA A 90 16.33 11.34 -5.31
N GLU A 91 16.93 10.71 -6.32
CA GLU A 91 16.70 9.29 -6.59
C GLU A 91 17.10 8.41 -5.39
N ALA A 92 18.29 8.65 -4.84
CA ALA A 92 18.85 7.87 -3.74
C ALA A 92 18.07 8.06 -2.43
N ILE A 93 17.60 9.29 -2.15
CA ILE A 93 16.93 9.63 -0.89
C ILE A 93 15.41 9.45 -1.00
N GLU A 94 14.79 10.14 -1.95
CA GLU A 94 13.33 10.30 -2.04
C GLU A 94 12.65 9.03 -2.57
N TYR A 95 13.33 8.25 -3.42
CA TYR A 95 12.75 7.06 -4.05
C TYR A 95 13.35 5.74 -3.56
N GLU A 96 14.67 5.53 -3.75
CA GLU A 96 15.32 4.28 -3.35
C GLU A 96 15.42 4.18 -1.84
N GLY A 97 15.83 5.25 -1.16
CA GLY A 97 15.91 5.31 0.29
C GLY A 97 14.57 5.09 1.00
N VAL A 98 13.52 5.79 0.56
CA VAL A 98 12.16 5.55 1.06
C VAL A 98 11.69 4.13 0.78
N GLY A 99 11.99 3.59 -0.42
CA GLY A 99 11.66 2.21 -0.78
C GLY A 99 12.35 1.17 0.12
N ASN A 100 13.63 1.39 0.45
CA ASN A 100 14.38 0.55 1.36
C ASN A 100 13.79 0.59 2.78
N LEU A 101 13.42 1.78 3.28
CA LEU A 101 12.79 1.94 4.59
C LEU A 101 11.43 1.23 4.67
N ILE A 102 10.59 1.39 3.64
CA ILE A 102 9.29 0.68 3.54
C ILE A 102 9.51 -0.83 3.60
N ARG A 103 10.46 -1.33 2.81
CA ARG A 103 10.75 -2.75 2.72
C ARG A 103 11.32 -3.30 4.04
N ALA A 104 12.28 -2.61 4.63
CA ALA A 104 12.88 -2.98 5.92
C ALA A 104 11.80 -3.10 7.00
N TYR A 105 10.88 -2.13 7.06
CA TYR A 105 9.78 -2.14 8.02
C TYR A 105 8.77 -3.28 7.78
N GLN A 106 8.49 -3.62 6.52
CA GLN A 106 7.67 -4.79 6.21
C GLN A 106 8.36 -6.09 6.66
N ASP A 107 9.66 -6.22 6.36
CA ASP A 107 10.44 -7.41 6.64
C ASP A 107 10.68 -7.57 8.16
N SER A 108 10.95 -6.49 8.89
CA SER A 108 11.09 -6.49 10.35
C SER A 108 9.80 -6.95 11.04
N ARG A 109 8.64 -6.44 10.60
CA ARG A 109 7.35 -6.90 11.12
C ARG A 109 7.07 -8.36 10.83
N VAL A 110 7.55 -8.90 9.71
CA VAL A 110 7.45 -10.33 9.39
C VAL A 110 8.39 -11.16 10.27
N GLN A 111 9.54 -10.62 10.67
CA GLN A 111 10.51 -11.28 11.56
C GLN A 111 10.03 -11.31 13.02
N TYR A 112 9.66 -10.15 13.59
CA TYR A 112 9.31 -9.99 15.02
C TYR A 112 7.94 -10.58 15.36
N TYR A 113 6.92 -10.26 14.56
CA TYR A 113 5.56 -10.79 14.79
C TYR A 113 5.35 -12.16 14.11
N GLY A 114 6.38 -12.72 13.49
CA GLY A 114 6.29 -13.89 12.62
C GLY A 114 5.35 -13.68 11.43
N ARG A 115 4.79 -14.77 10.89
CA ARG A 115 3.63 -14.71 9.97
C ARG A 115 2.35 -14.11 10.62
N ALA A 116 2.43 -13.53 11.81
CA ALA A 116 1.38 -12.84 12.57
C ALA A 116 -0.03 -13.18 12.10
N GLU A 117 -0.49 -14.38 12.41
CA GLU A 117 -1.84 -14.85 12.05
C GLU A 117 -2.93 -14.04 12.76
N ALA A 118 -2.59 -13.34 13.85
CA ALA A 118 -3.52 -12.50 14.61
C ALA A 118 -4.12 -11.34 13.79
N THR A 119 -3.38 -10.79 12.82
CA THR A 119 -3.86 -9.73 11.92
C THR A 119 -4.24 -10.24 10.53
N LYS A 120 -4.01 -11.53 10.24
CA LYS A 120 -4.20 -12.13 8.91
C LYS A 120 -4.99 -13.42 9.01
N LEU A 121 -6.24 -13.39 8.54
CA LEU A 121 -7.05 -14.59 8.42
C LEU A 121 -6.55 -15.42 7.24
N VAL A 122 -6.14 -16.67 7.48
CA VAL A 122 -5.84 -17.61 6.41
C VAL A 122 -7.15 -18.00 5.72
N LEU A 123 -7.28 -17.69 4.43
CA LEU A 123 -8.44 -18.08 3.64
C LEU A 123 -8.23 -19.46 3.00
N PHE A 124 -7.05 -19.66 2.43
CA PHE A 124 -6.63 -20.92 1.83
C PHE A 124 -5.14 -21.15 2.09
N ASN A 125 -4.81 -22.29 2.66
CA ASN A 125 -3.45 -22.81 2.73
C ASN A 125 -3.33 -24.00 1.76
N PHE A 126 -2.59 -23.86 0.67
CA PHE A 126 -2.49 -24.92 -0.34
C PHE A 126 -1.51 -26.04 0.05
N ALA A 127 -0.98 -26.01 1.27
CA ALA A 127 -0.46 -27.19 1.95
C ALA A 127 -1.55 -28.17 2.39
N ASP A 128 -2.76 -27.66 2.65
CA ASP A 128 -3.88 -28.44 3.12
C ASP A 128 -4.71 -28.95 1.93
N GLU A 129 -4.87 -30.27 1.84
CA GLU A 129 -5.66 -30.90 0.77
C GLU A 129 -7.14 -30.54 0.83
N GLY A 130 -7.67 -30.23 2.02
CA GLY A 130 -9.04 -29.78 2.22
C GLY A 130 -9.29 -28.41 1.60
N ASP A 131 -8.39 -27.47 1.82
CA ASP A 131 -8.42 -26.15 1.19
C ASP A 131 -8.22 -26.26 -0.33
N LEU A 132 -7.33 -27.11 -0.81
CA LEU A 132 -7.19 -27.38 -2.24
C LEU A 132 -8.47 -27.97 -2.85
N GLY A 133 -9.14 -28.89 -2.15
CA GLY A 133 -10.39 -29.53 -2.58
C GLY A 133 -11.57 -28.56 -2.73
N LYS A 134 -11.47 -27.37 -2.13
CA LYS A 134 -12.44 -26.27 -2.34
C LYS A 134 -12.27 -25.61 -3.70
N TRP A 135 -11.19 -25.84 -4.43
CA TRP A 135 -10.93 -25.22 -5.73
C TRP A 135 -11.23 -26.17 -6.88
N LYS A 136 -11.82 -25.63 -7.94
CA LYS A 136 -12.17 -26.34 -9.17
C LYS A 136 -11.65 -25.58 -10.37
N ARG A 137 -11.14 -26.33 -11.34
CA ARG A 137 -10.79 -25.81 -12.66
C ARG A 137 -12.09 -25.48 -13.41
N VAL A 138 -12.09 -24.36 -14.13
CA VAL A 138 -13.16 -24.03 -15.06
C VAL A 138 -12.71 -24.45 -16.45
N VAL A 139 -13.50 -25.31 -17.09
CA VAL A 139 -13.32 -25.70 -18.48
C VAL A 139 -14.43 -25.00 -19.27
N PRO A 140 -14.10 -24.17 -20.27
CA PRO A 140 -15.12 -23.54 -21.11
C PRO A 140 -15.98 -24.61 -21.80
N GLU A 141 -17.30 -24.46 -21.75
CA GLU A 141 -18.25 -25.40 -22.36
C GLU A 141 -18.36 -25.21 -23.88
N GLU A 142 -18.10 -23.99 -24.37
CA GLU A 142 -18.26 -23.62 -25.78
C GLU A 142 -16.97 -22.99 -26.34
N GLY A 143 -16.68 -23.29 -27.60
CA GLY A 143 -15.71 -22.58 -28.43
C GLY A 143 -16.00 -22.83 -29.88
N GLU A 144 -15.33 -22.07 -30.76
CA GLU A 144 -15.48 -22.24 -32.20
C GLU A 144 -15.23 -23.70 -32.62
N GLU A 145 -15.99 -24.16 -33.61
CA GLU A 145 -15.88 -25.52 -34.15
C GLU A 145 -14.43 -25.82 -34.59
N GLY A 146 -13.84 -26.88 -34.02
CA GLY A 146 -12.45 -27.29 -34.28
C GLY A 146 -11.37 -26.58 -33.46
N ALA A 147 -11.73 -25.68 -32.53
CA ALA A 147 -10.77 -25.06 -31.62
C ALA A 147 -10.30 -26.06 -30.52
N LYS A 148 -9.09 -25.86 -29.99
CA LYS A 148 -8.57 -26.62 -28.82
C LYS A 148 -8.87 -25.87 -27.51
N PRO A 149 -9.56 -26.49 -26.53
CA PRO A 149 -9.88 -25.83 -25.27
C PRO A 149 -8.61 -25.48 -24.48
N PRO A 150 -8.67 -24.50 -23.56
CA PRO A 150 -7.54 -24.17 -22.70
C PRO A 150 -7.15 -25.40 -21.87
N ARG A 151 -5.85 -25.65 -21.79
CA ARG A 151 -5.32 -26.69 -20.92
C ARG A 151 -5.01 -26.07 -19.58
N VAL A 152 -5.85 -26.34 -18.58
CA VAL A 152 -5.71 -25.78 -17.24
C VAL A 152 -5.42 -26.88 -16.24
N ASN A 153 -4.33 -26.73 -15.50
CA ASN A 153 -3.96 -27.60 -14.39
C ASN A 153 -3.90 -26.79 -13.10
N PHE A 154 -4.41 -27.40 -12.04
CA PHE A 154 -4.37 -26.89 -10.68
C PHE A 154 -4.11 -28.07 -9.76
N GLN A 155 -2.83 -28.31 -9.46
CA GLN A 155 -2.40 -29.50 -8.74
C GLN A 155 -1.20 -29.21 -7.84
N ILE A 156 -1.00 -30.06 -6.84
CA ILE A 156 0.14 -29.97 -5.95
C ILE A 156 1.41 -30.25 -6.76
N THR A 157 2.39 -29.36 -6.65
CA THR A 157 3.69 -29.49 -7.34
C THR A 157 4.88 -29.61 -6.39
N GLY A 158 4.61 -29.61 -5.08
CA GLY A 158 5.60 -29.81 -4.02
C GLY A 158 5.01 -29.53 -2.65
N PRO A 159 5.81 -29.65 -1.57
CA PRO A 159 5.35 -29.39 -0.21
C PRO A 159 4.85 -27.95 -0.09
N ASN A 160 3.59 -27.80 0.33
CA ASN A 160 2.87 -26.54 0.52
C ASN A 160 2.66 -25.72 -0.76
N ARG A 161 2.48 -26.36 -1.92
CA ARG A 161 2.45 -25.67 -3.22
C ARG A 161 1.41 -26.26 -4.15
N VAL A 162 0.49 -25.42 -4.62
CA VAL A 162 -0.32 -25.70 -5.80
C VAL A 162 0.20 -24.87 -6.97
N ALA A 163 0.16 -25.41 -8.18
CA ALA A 163 0.45 -24.64 -9.37
C ALA A 163 -0.79 -24.51 -10.27
N PHE A 164 -1.18 -23.27 -10.51
CA PHE A 164 -2.06 -22.88 -11.60
C PHE A 164 -1.23 -22.68 -12.85
N MET A 165 -1.33 -23.61 -13.78
CA MET A 165 -0.53 -23.57 -15.01
C MET A 165 -1.33 -24.08 -16.19
N GLY A 166 -0.91 -23.67 -17.38
CA GLY A 166 -1.62 -24.09 -18.56
C GLY A 166 -1.18 -23.45 -19.85
N HIS A 167 -1.99 -23.68 -20.87
CA HIS A 167 -1.86 -23.08 -22.18
C HIS A 167 -3.23 -22.65 -22.67
N VAL A 168 -3.36 -21.36 -22.98
CA VAL A 168 -4.58 -20.80 -23.55
C VAL A 168 -4.40 -20.41 -25.01
N PHE A 169 -5.42 -20.72 -25.81
CA PHE A 169 -5.47 -20.40 -27.23
C PHE A 169 -6.42 -19.23 -27.47
N SER A 170 -6.08 -18.35 -28.41
CA SER A 170 -6.87 -17.13 -28.68
C SER A 170 -8.31 -17.40 -29.15
N LYS A 171 -8.62 -18.63 -29.60
CA LYS A 171 -9.95 -19.06 -30.07
C LYS A 171 -10.94 -19.43 -28.94
N TYR A 172 -10.49 -19.47 -27.68
CA TYR A 172 -11.34 -19.67 -26.49
C TYR A 172 -11.18 -18.49 -25.54
N GLU A 173 -11.45 -17.27 -26.04
CA GLU A 173 -11.42 -16.01 -25.28
C GLU A 173 -10.06 -15.66 -24.63
N GLY A 174 -9.02 -16.47 -24.84
CA GLY A 174 -7.72 -16.23 -24.23
C GLY A 174 -7.67 -16.45 -22.72
N MET A 175 -8.68 -17.08 -22.09
CA MET A 175 -8.75 -17.20 -20.63
C MET A 175 -8.52 -18.60 -20.04
N ALA A 176 -7.96 -18.64 -18.84
CA ALA A 176 -7.99 -19.79 -17.94
C ALA A 176 -8.42 -19.35 -16.54
N GLU A 177 -9.22 -20.17 -15.85
CA GLU A 177 -9.71 -19.88 -14.50
C GLU A 177 -9.65 -21.12 -13.59
N VAL A 178 -9.26 -20.88 -12.34
CA VAL A 178 -9.54 -21.76 -11.21
C VAL A 178 -10.33 -20.99 -10.16
N ARG A 179 -11.38 -21.60 -9.60
CA ARG A 179 -12.29 -20.92 -8.68
C ARG A 179 -12.70 -21.79 -7.50
N THR A 180 -13.06 -21.16 -6.40
CA THR A 180 -13.59 -21.85 -5.24
C THR A 180 -14.99 -22.40 -5.52
N ILE A 181 -15.40 -23.45 -4.81
CA ILE A 181 -16.81 -23.79 -4.66
C ILE A 181 -17.55 -22.60 -4.00
N PRO A 182 -18.82 -22.34 -4.36
CA PRO A 182 -19.57 -21.26 -3.75
C PRO A 182 -19.62 -21.41 -2.23
N SER A 183 -19.17 -20.37 -1.52
CA SER A 183 -19.18 -20.30 -0.06
C SER A 183 -19.28 -18.84 0.37
N ARG A 184 -19.92 -18.57 1.50
CA ARG A 184 -20.05 -17.18 1.98
C ARG A 184 -18.81 -16.81 2.78
N LEU A 185 -18.07 -15.83 2.28
CA LEU A 185 -16.91 -15.24 2.93
C LEU A 185 -17.23 -13.78 3.29
N ASN A 186 -17.00 -13.43 4.56
CA ASN A 186 -17.15 -12.06 5.03
C ASN A 186 -15.76 -11.41 5.13
N LEU A 187 -15.51 -10.44 4.25
CA LEU A 187 -14.28 -9.64 4.22
C LEU A 187 -14.47 -8.23 4.80
N ARG A 188 -15.56 -7.98 5.55
CA ARG A 188 -15.69 -6.76 6.36
C ARG A 188 -14.62 -6.76 7.45
N GLY A 189 -13.97 -5.61 7.66
CA GLY A 189 -12.84 -5.47 8.59
C GLY A 189 -11.47 -5.92 8.05
N PHE A 190 -11.36 -6.30 6.77
CA PHE A 190 -10.09 -6.63 6.11
C PHE A 190 -9.71 -5.65 5.00
N SER A 191 -8.52 -5.05 5.02
CA SER A 191 -8.13 -4.07 4.00
C SER A 191 -7.70 -4.69 2.66
N GLY A 192 -7.52 -6.00 2.58
CA GLY A 192 -7.19 -6.68 1.32
C GLY A 192 -6.75 -8.13 1.49
N LEU A 193 -6.21 -8.67 0.41
CA LEU A 193 -5.70 -10.04 0.33
C LEU A 193 -4.17 -10.06 0.21
N LEU A 194 -3.56 -11.13 0.70
CA LEU A 194 -2.14 -11.41 0.59
C LEU A 194 -1.97 -12.78 -0.08
N LEU A 195 -1.39 -12.78 -1.27
CA LEU A 195 -1.11 -13.97 -2.06
C LEU A 195 0.39 -14.25 -2.03
N ARG A 196 0.81 -15.41 -1.52
CA ARG A 196 2.20 -15.86 -1.65
C ARG A 196 2.34 -16.70 -2.89
N CYS A 197 3.12 -16.22 -3.86
CA CYS A 197 3.25 -16.89 -5.16
C CYS A 197 4.66 -16.77 -5.77
N ILE A 198 4.89 -17.64 -6.75
CA ILE A 198 5.99 -17.59 -7.72
C ILE A 198 5.38 -17.73 -9.11
N GLY A 199 5.86 -16.98 -10.09
CA GLY A 199 5.30 -17.07 -11.44
C GLY A 199 6.30 -16.81 -12.54
N ASP A 200 5.75 -16.55 -13.71
CA ASP A 200 6.43 -16.34 -14.99
C ASP A 200 6.67 -14.85 -15.31
N GLY A 201 6.23 -13.94 -14.45
CA GLY A 201 6.29 -12.49 -14.68
C GLY A 201 5.07 -11.93 -15.41
N LYS A 202 4.07 -12.76 -15.73
CA LYS A 202 2.83 -12.32 -16.40
C LYS A 202 1.82 -11.74 -15.43
N ASN A 203 0.81 -11.09 -16.00
CA ASN A 203 -0.34 -10.56 -15.28
C ASN A 203 -1.39 -11.66 -15.07
N TYR A 204 -1.96 -11.67 -13.87
CA TYR A 204 -3.07 -12.52 -13.47
C TYR A 204 -4.13 -11.64 -12.83
N PHE A 205 -5.33 -12.19 -12.63
CA PHE A 205 -6.41 -11.51 -11.93
C PHE A 205 -6.83 -12.33 -10.74
N ILE A 206 -7.00 -11.66 -9.61
CA ILE A 206 -7.78 -12.19 -8.49
C ILE A 206 -9.19 -11.66 -8.63
N VAL A 207 -10.15 -12.57 -8.58
CA VAL A 207 -11.55 -12.27 -8.84
C VAL A 207 -12.38 -12.58 -7.61
N LEU A 208 -13.27 -11.66 -7.25
CA LEU A 208 -14.29 -11.81 -6.22
C LEU A 208 -15.67 -11.69 -6.86
N ARG A 209 -16.56 -12.62 -6.52
CA ARG A 209 -17.97 -12.59 -6.96
C ARG A 209 -18.86 -12.45 -5.75
N THR A 210 -19.75 -11.46 -5.75
CA THR A 210 -20.73 -11.23 -4.67
C THR A 210 -22.12 -11.68 -5.10
N GLY A 211 -23.02 -11.89 -4.13
CA GLY A 211 -24.40 -12.27 -4.44
C GLY A 211 -25.13 -11.21 -5.27
N ALA A 212 -24.90 -9.92 -5.00
CA ALA A 212 -25.46 -8.81 -5.77
C ALA A 212 -24.81 -8.71 -7.16
N GLY A 213 -23.48 -8.72 -7.23
CA GLY A 213 -22.75 -8.60 -8.49
C GLY A 213 -23.13 -9.68 -9.50
N VAL A 214 -23.19 -10.95 -9.07
CA VAL A 214 -23.56 -12.04 -9.98
C VAL A 214 -24.98 -11.88 -10.54
N ARG A 215 -25.95 -11.35 -9.76
CA ARG A 215 -27.31 -11.07 -10.26
C ARG A 215 -27.33 -9.99 -11.34
N GLU A 216 -26.37 -9.07 -11.30
CA GLU A 216 -26.20 -7.99 -12.28
C GLU A 216 -25.22 -8.37 -13.41
N GLY A 217 -24.69 -9.60 -13.41
CA GLY A 217 -23.70 -10.06 -14.39
C GLY A 217 -22.31 -9.48 -14.17
N VAL A 218 -21.96 -9.10 -12.93
CA VAL A 218 -20.71 -8.42 -12.56
C VAL A 218 -19.82 -9.28 -11.68
N GLU A 219 -18.52 -9.28 -11.99
CA GLU A 219 -17.43 -9.76 -11.15
C GLU A 219 -16.44 -8.64 -10.82
N TYR A 220 -15.74 -8.75 -9.70
CA TYR A 220 -14.77 -7.74 -9.27
C TYR A 220 -13.36 -8.29 -9.42
N CYS A 221 -12.51 -7.63 -10.20
CA CYS A 221 -11.19 -8.12 -10.54
C CYS A 221 -10.10 -7.14 -10.09
N ALA A 222 -9.05 -7.67 -9.48
CA ALA A 222 -7.80 -6.97 -9.20
C ALA A 222 -6.67 -7.60 -10.01
N GLN A 223 -5.98 -6.79 -10.82
CA GLN A 223 -4.84 -7.25 -11.60
C GLN A 223 -3.59 -7.36 -10.71
N ILE A 224 -2.87 -8.47 -10.82
CA ILE A 224 -1.61 -8.72 -10.13
C ILE A 224 -0.52 -9.08 -11.14
N LYS A 225 0.72 -8.68 -10.85
CA LYS A 225 1.89 -9.08 -11.64
C LYS A 225 2.71 -10.09 -10.86
N SER A 226 2.91 -11.28 -11.41
CA SER A 226 3.66 -12.35 -10.73
C SER A 226 5.16 -12.06 -10.68
N TYR A 227 5.86 -12.58 -9.67
CA TYR A 227 7.32 -12.52 -9.58
C TYR A 227 7.95 -13.59 -10.47
N LYS A 228 8.78 -13.18 -11.43
CA LYS A 228 9.49 -14.11 -12.31
C LYS A 228 10.53 -14.90 -11.52
N ASN A 229 10.36 -16.21 -11.43
CA ASN A 229 11.31 -17.17 -10.83
C ASN A 229 11.74 -16.88 -9.38
N LYS A 230 10.95 -16.11 -8.62
CA LYS A 230 11.20 -15.82 -7.20
C LYS A 230 9.90 -15.89 -6.42
N TRP A 231 9.94 -16.47 -5.23
CA TRP A 231 8.82 -16.43 -4.31
C TRP A 231 8.68 -15.02 -3.71
N GLY A 232 7.47 -14.47 -3.80
CA GLY A 232 7.14 -13.19 -3.20
C GLY A 232 5.70 -13.17 -2.71
N SER A 233 5.39 -12.17 -1.89
CA SER A 233 4.05 -11.99 -1.34
C SER A 233 3.44 -10.76 -1.99
N LEU A 234 2.40 -10.96 -2.81
CA LEU A 234 1.65 -9.90 -3.44
C LEU A 234 0.51 -9.46 -2.53
N ARG A 235 0.45 -8.17 -2.24
CA ARG A 235 -0.67 -7.60 -1.50
C ARG A 235 -1.66 -6.95 -2.46
N ILE A 236 -2.94 -7.20 -2.22
CA ILE A 236 -4.03 -6.87 -3.12
C ILE A 236 -5.07 -6.11 -2.31
N PRO A 237 -5.00 -4.77 -2.27
CA PRO A 237 -5.99 -3.95 -1.57
C PRO A 237 -7.41 -4.23 -2.08
N ILE A 238 -8.42 -4.21 -1.21
CA ILE A 238 -9.81 -4.36 -1.66
C ILE A 238 -10.19 -3.28 -2.68
N SER A 239 -9.60 -2.10 -2.55
CA SER A 239 -9.90 -0.96 -3.40
C SER A 239 -9.39 -1.11 -4.84
N SER A 240 -8.41 -1.99 -5.08
CA SER A 240 -7.90 -2.29 -6.43
C SER A 240 -8.86 -3.16 -7.24
N PHE A 241 -9.87 -3.76 -6.60
CA PHE A 241 -10.90 -4.53 -7.27
C PHE A 241 -11.86 -3.58 -7.99
N LYS A 242 -11.90 -3.67 -9.32
CA LYS A 242 -12.84 -2.94 -10.17
C LYS A 242 -13.87 -3.89 -10.75
N ALA A 243 -15.07 -3.41 -11.05
CA ALA A 243 -16.15 -4.20 -11.61
C ALA A 243 -15.93 -4.48 -13.11
N TYR A 244 -16.22 -5.72 -13.51
CA TYR A 244 -16.14 -6.24 -14.87
C TYR A 244 -17.38 -7.06 -15.18
N ASP A 245 -17.81 -7.06 -16.44
CA ASP A 245 -18.87 -7.95 -16.91
C ASP A 245 -18.39 -9.41 -16.90
N ILE A 246 -19.23 -10.34 -16.45
CA ILE A 246 -18.88 -11.76 -16.35
C ILE A 246 -18.75 -12.41 -17.74
N LYS A 247 -19.45 -11.90 -18.75
CA LYS A 247 -19.50 -12.53 -20.08
C LYS A 247 -18.36 -12.09 -20.98
N ASP A 248 -18.15 -10.78 -21.09
CA ASP A 248 -17.15 -10.22 -22.02
C ASP A 248 -15.91 -9.67 -21.32
N HIS A 249 -15.92 -9.64 -19.98
CA HIS A 249 -14.82 -9.15 -19.15
C HIS A 249 -14.41 -7.71 -19.44
N SER A 250 -15.35 -6.89 -19.94
CA SER A 250 -15.20 -5.45 -20.09
C SER A 250 -15.44 -4.73 -18.76
N ARG A 251 -14.79 -3.58 -18.56
CA ARG A 251 -14.88 -2.83 -17.30
C ARG A 251 -16.23 -2.13 -17.18
N ARG A 252 -16.95 -2.38 -16.09
CA ARG A 252 -18.24 -1.76 -15.76
C ARG A 252 -18.03 -0.65 -14.73
N ARG A 253 -18.30 0.61 -15.10
CA ARG A 253 -18.12 1.78 -14.21
C ARG A 253 -19.39 2.14 -13.44
N ASP A 254 -20.53 1.71 -13.94
CA ASP A 254 -21.88 1.90 -13.42
C ASP A 254 -22.29 0.84 -12.38
N ALA A 255 -21.49 -0.21 -12.23
CA ALA A 255 -21.77 -1.31 -11.32
C ALA A 255 -21.65 -0.90 -9.84
N PRO A 256 -22.42 -1.55 -8.94
CA PRO A 256 -22.33 -1.32 -7.51
C PRO A 256 -20.94 -1.67 -6.97
N GLU A 257 -20.55 -1.02 -5.88
CA GLU A 257 -19.29 -1.34 -5.19
C GLU A 257 -19.27 -2.78 -4.68
N LEU A 258 -18.07 -3.32 -4.51
CA LEU A 258 -17.84 -4.66 -3.99
C LEU A 258 -18.42 -4.78 -2.56
N ASP A 259 -19.53 -5.50 -2.39
CA ASP A 259 -20.05 -5.86 -1.06
C ASP A 259 -19.15 -6.92 -0.41
N ARG A 260 -18.23 -6.43 0.41
CA ARG A 260 -17.27 -7.23 1.17
C ARG A 260 -17.93 -8.20 2.16
N GLY A 261 -19.18 -7.93 2.58
CA GLY A 261 -19.90 -8.80 3.51
C GLY A 261 -20.55 -10.02 2.86
N ASP A 262 -20.55 -10.08 1.52
CA ASP A 262 -21.25 -11.11 0.77
C ASP A 262 -20.44 -11.64 -0.42
N VAL A 263 -19.13 -11.85 -0.22
CA VAL A 263 -18.30 -12.56 -1.20
C VAL A 263 -18.73 -14.03 -1.22
N ARG A 264 -19.14 -14.52 -2.39
CA ARG A 264 -19.67 -15.88 -2.61
C ARG A 264 -18.69 -16.80 -3.32
N GLN A 265 -17.71 -16.24 -4.02
CA GLN A 265 -16.71 -17.03 -4.75
C GLN A 265 -15.44 -16.22 -4.97
N MET A 266 -14.30 -16.92 -4.99
CA MET A 266 -13.00 -16.36 -5.37
C MET A 266 -12.44 -17.13 -6.58
N ALA A 267 -11.69 -16.45 -7.43
CA ALA A 267 -10.98 -17.10 -8.54
C ALA A 267 -9.60 -16.50 -8.80
N ILE A 268 -8.74 -17.31 -9.41
CA ILE A 268 -7.50 -16.86 -10.04
C ILE A 268 -7.70 -17.07 -11.54
N GLN A 269 -7.55 -15.98 -12.29
CA GLN A 269 -7.68 -15.98 -13.74
C GLN A 269 -6.36 -15.59 -14.40
N PHE A 270 -6.04 -16.27 -15.50
CA PHE A 270 -5.08 -15.80 -16.49
C PHE A 270 -5.84 -15.36 -17.72
N ARG A 271 -5.57 -14.14 -18.20
CA ARG A 271 -6.16 -13.59 -19.43
C ARG A 271 -5.02 -13.28 -20.37
N LYS A 272 -5.01 -13.92 -21.54
CA LYS A 272 -3.98 -13.73 -22.56
C LYS A 272 -4.02 -12.26 -23.03
N PRO A 273 -2.89 -11.54 -22.99
CA PRO A 273 -2.85 -10.16 -23.46
C PRO A 273 -3.06 -10.08 -24.98
N VAL A 274 -3.66 -8.98 -25.45
CA VAL A 274 -3.84 -8.70 -26.87
C VAL A 274 -2.50 -8.24 -27.46
N VAL A 275 -1.62 -9.20 -27.73
CA VAL A 275 -0.31 -8.99 -28.35
C VAL A 275 -0.10 -10.00 -29.48
N SER A 276 0.83 -9.69 -30.39
CA SER A 276 1.22 -10.61 -31.46
C SER A 276 1.59 -12.00 -30.90
N PRO A 277 1.24 -13.11 -31.57
CA PRO A 277 1.51 -14.46 -31.07
C PRO A 277 2.99 -14.75 -30.76
N GLU A 278 3.91 -14.06 -31.45
CA GLU A 278 5.36 -14.15 -31.22
C GLU A 278 5.79 -13.59 -29.85
N LYS A 279 5.00 -12.70 -29.26
CA LYS A 279 5.28 -12.05 -27.96
C LYS A 279 4.67 -12.79 -26.77
N ASP A 280 3.58 -13.53 -27.00
CA ASP A 280 2.96 -14.36 -25.96
C ASP A 280 2.29 -15.61 -26.58
N ASP A 281 2.89 -16.76 -26.31
CA ASP A 281 2.43 -18.06 -26.79
C ASP A 281 1.16 -18.57 -26.08
N GLY A 282 0.70 -17.88 -25.03
CA GLY A 282 -0.46 -18.22 -24.21
C GLY A 282 -0.17 -19.19 -23.08
N ARG A 283 1.08 -19.60 -22.86
CA ARG A 283 1.46 -20.42 -21.70
C ARG A 283 1.50 -19.58 -20.44
N PHE A 284 1.10 -20.14 -19.32
CA PHE A 284 1.15 -19.43 -18.04
C PHE A 284 1.52 -20.36 -16.90
N TYR A 285 2.17 -19.80 -15.88
CA TYR A 285 2.54 -20.49 -14.66
C TYR A 285 2.47 -19.57 -13.45
N LEU A 286 1.69 -19.98 -12.45
CA LEU A 286 1.60 -19.37 -11.14
C LEU A 286 1.56 -20.45 -10.06
N GLY A 287 2.67 -20.62 -9.34
CA GLY A 287 2.73 -21.39 -8.10
C GLY A 287 2.22 -20.56 -6.94
N VAL A 288 1.36 -21.14 -6.10
CA VAL A 288 0.73 -20.48 -4.96
C VAL A 288 0.95 -21.32 -3.69
N ASP A 289 1.34 -20.66 -2.60
CA ASP A 289 1.49 -21.25 -1.27
C ASP A 289 0.21 -21.03 -0.45
N TYR A 290 -0.21 -19.77 -0.31
CA TYR A 290 -1.42 -19.42 0.44
C TYR A 290 -2.11 -18.17 -0.10
N LEU A 291 -3.36 -18.01 0.32
CA LEU A 291 -4.15 -16.79 0.23
C LEU A 291 -4.65 -16.41 1.63
N LYS A 292 -4.30 -15.22 2.11
CA LYS A 292 -4.76 -14.68 3.39
C LYS A 292 -5.54 -13.38 3.17
N ALA A 293 -6.41 -13.01 4.09
CA ALA A 293 -6.96 -11.66 4.22
C ALA A 293 -6.25 -10.93 5.36
N TYR A 294 -5.82 -9.68 5.16
CA TYR A 294 -5.20 -8.88 6.23
C TYR A 294 -6.20 -7.86 6.76
N ARG A 295 -6.28 -7.73 8.09
CA ARG A 295 -7.23 -6.83 8.76
C ARG A 295 -6.99 -5.38 8.39
N THR A 296 -8.04 -4.59 8.49
CA THR A 296 -7.95 -3.13 8.52
C THR A 296 -7.21 -2.76 9.78
N GLN A 297 -5.99 -2.23 9.63
CA GLN A 297 -5.33 -1.53 10.73
C GLN A 297 -6.20 -0.32 11.05
N GLU A 298 -6.52 -0.14 12.31
CA GLU A 298 -7.34 0.99 12.76
C GLU A 298 -6.59 2.31 12.66
N GLN A 299 -5.28 2.32 12.41
CA GLN A 299 -4.48 3.53 12.29
C GLN A 299 -3.34 3.33 11.27
N PRO A 300 -2.75 4.40 10.73
CA PRO A 300 -1.56 4.29 9.90
C PRO A 300 -0.38 3.65 10.64
N ASP A 301 0.25 2.68 9.98
CA ASP A 301 1.57 2.12 10.30
C ASP A 301 2.70 3.05 9.85
N PHE A 302 2.45 3.85 8.80
CA PHE A 302 3.47 4.63 8.10
C PHE A 302 2.93 6.00 7.66
N VAL A 303 3.55 7.09 8.12
CA VAL A 303 3.28 8.44 7.63
C VAL A 303 4.44 8.89 6.76
N LEU A 304 4.16 9.21 5.49
CA LEU A 304 5.14 9.75 4.55
C LEU A 304 4.90 11.24 4.36
N LEU A 305 5.92 12.04 4.66
CA LEU A 305 5.95 13.45 4.32
C LEU A 305 6.48 13.64 2.90
N SER A 306 5.58 13.91 1.97
CA SER A 306 5.87 14.15 0.55
C SER A 306 5.85 15.65 0.25
N CYS A 307 5.27 16.10 -0.87
CA CYS A 307 5.07 17.51 -1.19
C CYS A 307 3.89 17.76 -2.15
N ALA A 308 3.29 18.94 -2.04
CA ALA A 308 2.18 19.41 -2.86
C ALA A 308 2.46 19.44 -4.37
N SER A 309 3.74 19.63 -4.76
CA SER A 309 4.13 19.65 -6.17
C SER A 309 3.88 18.32 -6.89
N VAL A 310 3.69 17.21 -6.14
CA VAL A 310 3.28 15.93 -6.73
C VAL A 310 1.86 16.01 -7.29
N THR A 311 0.95 16.74 -6.64
CA THR A 311 -0.43 16.93 -7.13
C THR A 311 -0.47 17.93 -8.29
N ALA A 312 0.37 18.97 -8.27
CA ALA A 312 0.43 19.99 -9.31
C ALA A 312 0.92 19.47 -10.68
N ARG A 313 1.35 18.21 -10.76
CA ARG A 313 1.88 17.56 -11.96
C ARG A 313 1.06 16.31 -12.25
N ASP A 314 0.67 16.11 -13.51
CA ASP A 314 0.03 14.85 -13.91
C ASP A 314 1.09 13.80 -14.25
N PHE A 315 1.42 12.98 -13.26
CA PHE A 315 2.32 11.83 -13.42
C PHE A 315 1.57 10.53 -13.75
N SER A 316 0.23 10.55 -13.75
CA SER A 316 -0.59 9.33 -13.75
C SER A 316 -0.59 8.58 -15.08
N GLU A 317 -0.32 9.29 -16.19
CA GLU A 317 -0.25 8.70 -17.54
C GLU A 317 1.14 8.15 -17.90
N LEU A 318 2.16 8.40 -17.07
CA LEU A 318 3.53 7.99 -17.35
C LEU A 318 3.79 6.57 -16.87
N ASP A 319 4.42 5.76 -17.72
CA ASP A 319 4.99 4.47 -17.30
C ASP A 319 6.27 4.67 -16.46
N GLU A 320 6.81 3.58 -15.90
CA GLU A 320 7.98 3.64 -15.03
C GLU A 320 9.23 4.24 -15.73
N LYS A 321 9.34 4.07 -17.05
CA LYS A 321 10.45 4.62 -17.85
C LYS A 321 10.26 6.12 -18.06
N GLY A 322 9.04 6.56 -18.37
CA GLY A 322 8.65 7.96 -18.48
C GLY A 322 8.86 8.73 -17.17
N LEU A 323 8.40 8.14 -16.06
CA LEU A 323 8.61 8.71 -14.72
C LEU A 323 10.09 8.92 -14.42
N ARG A 324 10.94 7.91 -14.64
CA ARG A 324 12.40 8.05 -14.45
C ARG A 324 13.04 9.10 -15.36
N ALA A 325 12.52 9.29 -16.56
CA ALA A 325 13.04 10.31 -17.47
C ALA A 325 12.75 11.72 -16.94
N VAL A 326 11.51 11.97 -16.48
CA VAL A 326 11.10 13.26 -15.89
C VAL A 326 11.81 13.51 -14.56
N ALA A 327 11.98 12.46 -13.75
CA ALA A 327 12.54 12.58 -12.40
C ALA A 327 14.00 13.04 -12.36
N LYS A 328 14.72 12.97 -13.49
CA LYS A 328 16.08 13.53 -13.60
C LYS A 328 16.15 15.04 -13.36
N ASP A 329 15.06 15.74 -13.64
CA ASP A 329 14.97 17.20 -13.53
C ASP A 329 13.88 17.64 -12.53
N ASP A 330 12.98 16.72 -12.11
CA ASP A 330 11.87 17.01 -11.20
C ASP A 330 11.80 16.04 -10.02
N VAL A 331 12.19 16.51 -8.83
CA VAL A 331 12.12 15.75 -7.56
C VAL A 331 10.71 15.25 -7.26
N ALA A 332 9.67 15.95 -7.70
CA ALA A 332 8.29 15.54 -7.47
C ALA A 332 7.97 14.19 -8.13
N ALA A 333 8.61 13.86 -9.26
CA ALA A 333 8.42 12.56 -9.89
C ALA A 333 9.05 11.42 -9.06
N TRP A 334 10.21 11.64 -8.44
CA TRP A 334 10.78 10.65 -7.49
C TRP A 334 9.88 10.42 -6.28
N LYS A 335 9.35 11.51 -5.70
CA LYS A 335 8.39 11.44 -4.60
C LYS A 335 7.10 10.72 -5.01
N TYR A 336 6.56 11.00 -6.19
CA TYR A 336 5.40 10.27 -6.74
C TYR A 336 5.64 8.76 -6.84
N MET A 337 6.81 8.36 -7.35
CA MET A 337 7.18 6.95 -7.43
C MET A 337 7.31 6.31 -6.04
N ALA A 338 7.86 7.04 -5.06
CA ALA A 338 8.00 6.57 -3.68
C ALA A 338 6.63 6.42 -2.99
N GLU A 339 5.74 7.38 -3.20
CA GLU A 339 4.36 7.27 -2.75
C GLU A 339 3.68 6.03 -3.34
N ASN A 340 3.83 5.76 -4.65
CA ASN A 340 3.28 4.56 -5.27
C ASN A 340 3.88 3.27 -4.69
N ARG A 341 5.18 3.25 -4.36
CA ARG A 341 5.78 2.13 -3.61
C ARG A 341 5.08 1.93 -2.27
N LEU A 342 4.80 3.00 -1.52
CA LEU A 342 4.09 2.93 -0.25
C LEU A 342 2.64 2.44 -0.43
N ARG A 343 1.91 2.97 -1.41
CA ARG A 343 0.53 2.55 -1.75
C ARG A 343 0.46 1.04 -2.03
N LEU A 344 1.45 0.52 -2.76
CA LEU A 344 1.53 -0.89 -3.14
C LEU A 344 2.19 -1.78 -2.08
N SER A 345 2.87 -1.20 -1.09
CA SER A 345 3.47 -1.94 0.04
C SER A 345 2.39 -2.62 0.90
N GLY A 346 1.23 -1.96 0.97
CA GLY A 346 0.13 -2.40 1.79
C GLY A 346 0.20 -2.10 3.27
N LEU A 347 1.32 -1.55 3.76
CA LEU A 347 1.29 -0.89 5.05
C LEU A 347 0.08 0.04 5.08
N THR A 348 -0.61 0.13 6.22
CA THR A 348 -1.65 1.15 6.31
C THR A 348 -0.93 2.48 6.42
N TYR A 349 -1.18 3.40 5.52
CA TYR A 349 -0.34 4.60 5.41
C TYR A 349 -1.15 5.89 5.42
N CYS A 350 -0.48 7.00 5.65
CA CYS A 350 -0.97 8.35 5.36
C CYS A 350 0.13 9.10 4.61
N ILE A 351 -0.20 9.67 3.44
CA ILE A 351 0.73 10.52 2.68
C ILE A 351 0.29 11.97 2.84
N VAL A 352 1.17 12.78 3.46
CA VAL A 352 0.94 14.21 3.68
C VAL A 352 1.76 14.98 2.66
N ARG A 353 1.11 15.78 1.81
CA ARG A 353 1.75 16.63 0.79
C ARG A 353 1.66 18.11 1.22
N PRO A 354 2.59 18.61 2.05
CA PRO A 354 2.57 20.00 2.46
C PRO A 354 2.85 20.93 1.28
N GLY A 355 2.26 22.13 1.35
CA GLY A 355 2.66 23.29 0.56
C GLY A 355 4.04 23.84 0.96
N SER A 356 4.38 25.04 0.51
CA SER A 356 5.69 25.66 0.81
C SER A 356 5.88 25.88 2.32
N PHE A 357 7.02 25.48 2.87
CA PHE A 357 7.25 25.59 4.30
C PHE A 357 7.45 27.03 4.77
N THR A 358 6.95 27.33 5.97
CA THR A 358 7.30 28.52 6.74
C THR A 358 7.80 28.14 8.14
N ASP A 359 8.55 29.03 8.77
CA ASP A 359 9.02 28.88 10.16
C ASP A 359 8.17 29.67 11.16
N GLN A 360 6.94 30.04 10.77
CA GLN A 360 6.01 30.69 11.68
C GLN A 360 5.53 29.71 12.77
N PRO A 361 5.13 30.20 13.96
CA PRO A 361 4.50 29.34 14.95
C PRO A 361 3.21 28.73 14.39
N GLY A 362 2.97 27.45 14.67
CA GLY A 362 1.76 26.73 14.25
C GLY A 362 0.52 27.19 15.01
N GLY A 363 -0.66 26.89 14.46
CA GLY A 363 -1.97 27.20 15.06
C GLY A 363 -2.43 28.65 14.88
N ASN A 364 -1.66 29.48 14.17
CA ASN A 364 -2.01 30.88 13.89
C ASN A 364 -2.96 31.05 12.71
N LYS A 365 -3.04 30.04 11.83
CA LYS A 365 -3.88 30.04 10.62
C LYS A 365 -4.72 28.77 10.57
N ALA A 366 -5.84 28.84 9.86
CA ALA A 366 -6.67 27.66 9.65
C ALA A 366 -5.94 26.70 8.69
N ILE A 367 -5.82 25.43 9.08
CA ILE A 367 -5.30 24.36 8.23
C ILE A 367 -6.40 23.94 7.25
N MET A 368 -6.00 23.64 6.01
CA MET A 368 -6.86 23.07 4.97
C MET A 368 -6.24 21.78 4.45
N LEU A 369 -7.05 20.73 4.38
CA LEU A 369 -6.67 19.44 3.79
C LEU A 369 -7.51 19.22 2.53
N GLU A 370 -6.86 19.05 1.38
CA GLU A 370 -7.54 18.90 0.09
C GLU A 370 -7.03 17.69 -0.71
N GLN A 371 -7.85 17.25 -1.67
CA GLN A 371 -7.51 16.23 -2.66
C GLN A 371 -7.92 16.73 -4.04
N ASP A 372 -7.10 16.43 -5.06
CA ASP A 372 -7.42 16.66 -6.47
C ASP A 372 -7.66 18.16 -6.84
N GLY A 373 -7.14 19.09 -6.02
CA GLY A 373 -7.31 20.55 -6.17
C GLY A 373 -6.08 21.28 -6.71
N ASP A 374 -6.23 22.58 -6.97
CA ASP A 374 -5.14 23.45 -7.39
C ASP A 374 -4.27 23.82 -6.17
N VAL A 375 -3.09 23.21 -6.07
CA VAL A 375 -2.32 23.23 -4.83
C VAL A 375 -1.41 24.45 -4.79
N SER A 376 -1.91 25.54 -4.21
CA SER A 376 -1.11 26.74 -3.92
C SER A 376 -1.32 27.16 -2.47
N GLY A 377 -0.24 27.14 -1.68
CA GLY A 377 -0.32 27.50 -0.28
C GLY A 377 0.98 27.26 0.47
N ALA A 378 1.17 28.02 1.55
CA ALA A 378 2.27 27.83 2.47
C ALA A 378 1.75 27.21 3.77
N ILE A 379 2.61 26.54 4.52
CA ILE A 379 2.27 25.93 5.81
C ILE A 379 3.48 25.95 6.75
N SER A 380 3.25 26.23 8.02
CA SER A 380 4.30 26.17 9.03
C SER A 380 4.77 24.74 9.24
N ARG A 381 6.09 24.56 9.44
CA ARG A 381 6.64 23.24 9.83
C ARG A 381 5.99 22.70 11.11
N ALA A 382 5.53 23.59 11.99
CA ALA A 382 4.80 23.25 13.19
C ALA A 382 3.42 22.62 12.90
N ASP A 383 2.64 23.18 11.98
CA ASP A 383 1.33 22.63 11.61
C ASP A 383 1.48 21.36 10.77
N VAL A 384 2.48 21.27 9.89
CA VAL A 384 2.83 20.01 9.20
C VAL A 384 3.15 18.91 10.21
N ALA A 385 3.99 19.21 11.20
CA ALA A 385 4.34 18.24 12.23
C ALA A 385 3.12 17.83 13.07
N GLU A 386 2.19 18.76 13.33
CA GLU A 386 0.93 18.46 14.01
C GLU A 386 0.05 17.50 13.20
N ILE A 387 -0.09 17.75 11.89
CA ILE A 387 -0.82 16.87 10.97
C ILE A 387 -0.18 15.48 10.96
N CYS A 388 1.14 15.37 10.77
CA CYS A 388 1.82 14.07 10.74
C CYS A 388 1.59 13.27 12.03
N VAL A 389 1.70 13.91 13.19
CA VAL A 389 1.52 13.24 14.49
C VAL A 389 0.05 12.85 14.73
N LYS A 390 -0.92 13.71 14.39
CA LYS A 390 -2.34 13.37 14.52
C LYS A 390 -2.76 12.26 13.55
N SER A 391 -2.24 12.27 12.33
CA SER A 391 -2.52 11.22 11.34
C SER A 391 -2.08 9.83 11.83
N LEU A 392 -1.02 9.71 12.65
CA LEU A 392 -0.61 8.40 13.20
C LEU A 392 -1.66 7.75 14.11
N LEU A 393 -2.55 8.54 14.72
CA LEU A 393 -3.54 8.11 15.69
C LEU A 393 -4.95 8.02 15.13
N ASP A 394 -5.17 8.57 13.95
CA ASP A 394 -6.52 8.74 13.43
C ASP A 394 -6.85 7.64 12.41
N PRO A 395 -7.85 6.78 12.68
CA PRO A 395 -8.34 5.81 11.70
C PRO A 395 -8.76 6.40 10.36
N ARG A 396 -9.19 7.66 10.35
CA ARG A 396 -9.58 8.38 9.13
C ARG A 396 -8.38 8.71 8.25
N ALA A 397 -7.16 8.67 8.79
CA ALA A 397 -5.93 8.84 8.01
C ALA A 397 -5.47 7.54 7.32
N CYS A 398 -6.21 6.44 7.42
CA CYS A 398 -5.83 5.17 6.80
C CYS A 398 -5.97 5.20 5.27
N ASN A 399 -4.85 4.98 4.59
CA ASN A 399 -4.69 4.92 3.13
C ASN A 399 -5.17 6.19 2.42
N VAL A 400 -4.98 7.36 3.03
CA VAL A 400 -5.29 8.64 2.39
C VAL A 400 -4.00 9.31 1.89
N THR A 401 -4.15 10.07 0.80
CA THR A 401 -3.16 11.05 0.33
C THR A 401 -3.88 12.39 0.24
N PHE A 402 -3.30 13.44 0.80
CA PHE A 402 -3.88 14.78 0.74
C PHE A 402 -2.82 15.86 0.75
N ASP A 403 -3.19 17.01 0.20
CA ASP A 403 -2.41 18.24 0.25
C ASP A 403 -2.76 19.04 1.50
N ALA A 404 -1.77 19.68 2.11
CA ALA A 404 -1.93 20.43 3.35
C ALA A 404 -1.33 21.84 3.24
N PHE A 405 -2.15 22.85 3.52
CA PHE A 405 -1.74 24.25 3.49
C PHE A 405 -2.49 25.08 4.55
N GLU A 406 -1.95 26.25 4.88
CA GLU A 406 -2.63 27.24 5.72
C GLU A 406 -3.46 28.18 4.85
N SER A 407 -4.68 28.48 5.31
CA SER A 407 -5.52 29.51 4.70
C SER A 407 -4.84 30.87 4.70
N MET A 408 -5.10 31.69 3.67
CA MET A 408 -4.68 33.10 3.65
C MET A 408 -5.36 33.96 4.73
N TYR A 409 -6.45 33.47 5.34
CA TYR A 409 -7.20 34.19 6.37
C TYR A 409 -6.93 33.60 7.77
N ALA A 410 -6.82 34.48 8.77
CA ALA A 410 -6.76 34.07 10.17
C ALA A 410 -8.06 33.34 10.58
N PRO A 411 -8.01 32.40 11.54
CA PRO A 411 -9.21 31.76 12.08
C PRO A 411 -10.15 32.85 12.59
N SER A 412 -11.40 32.85 12.15
CA SER A 412 -12.40 33.82 12.61
C SER A 412 -13.50 33.11 13.37
N ALA A 413 -14.31 33.83 14.14
CA ALA A 413 -15.48 33.25 14.80
C ALA A 413 -16.48 32.58 13.82
N ARG A 414 -16.35 32.82 12.50
CA ARG A 414 -17.16 32.19 11.44
C ARG A 414 -16.47 31.00 10.77
N LEU A 415 -15.16 30.86 10.92
CA LEU A 415 -14.30 29.78 10.38
C LEU A 415 -13.26 29.44 11.45
N PRO A 416 -13.65 28.74 12.54
CA PRO A 416 -12.69 28.28 13.54
C PRO A 416 -11.70 27.31 12.88
N SER A 417 -10.49 27.19 13.44
CA SER A 417 -9.58 26.11 13.05
C SER A 417 -10.28 24.78 13.35
N GLU A 418 -10.63 24.05 12.30
CA GLU A 418 -11.19 22.72 12.46
C GLU A 418 -10.12 21.77 12.99
N ASP A 419 -10.53 20.83 13.83
CA ASP A 419 -9.64 19.77 14.29
C ASP A 419 -9.20 18.89 13.11
N VAL A 420 -7.91 18.55 13.06
CA VAL A 420 -7.31 17.74 11.97
C VAL A 420 -8.09 16.45 11.74
N SER A 421 -8.53 15.82 12.83
CA SER A 421 -9.41 14.65 12.81
C SER A 421 -10.72 14.83 12.04
N SER A 422 -11.38 15.98 12.20
CA SER A 422 -12.59 16.32 11.44
C SER A 422 -12.29 16.45 9.95
N MET A 423 -11.20 17.12 9.61
CA MET A 423 -10.76 17.31 8.22
C MET A 423 -10.41 15.96 7.56
N LEU A 424 -9.67 15.09 8.26
CA LEU A 424 -9.35 13.74 7.79
C LEU A 424 -10.61 12.92 7.47
N GLY A 425 -11.70 13.09 8.23
CA GLY A 425 -12.97 12.39 7.99
C GLY A 425 -13.69 12.73 6.69
N ARG A 426 -13.28 13.80 6.01
CA ARG A 426 -13.84 14.22 4.71
C ARG A 426 -13.02 13.71 3.52
N LEU A 427 -11.83 13.17 3.78
CA LEU A 427 -10.94 12.69 2.74
C LEU A 427 -11.35 11.31 2.25
N ARG A 428 -11.07 11.04 0.97
CA ARG A 428 -11.30 9.76 0.32
C ARG A 428 -10.04 8.90 0.41
N PRO A 429 -10.14 7.65 0.92
CA PRO A 429 -9.04 6.69 0.80
C PRO A 429 -8.63 6.48 -0.66
N ASN A 430 -7.34 6.29 -0.90
CA ASN A 430 -6.81 5.93 -2.21
C ASN A 430 -7.40 4.58 -2.63
N THR A 431 -7.96 4.49 -3.85
CA THR A 431 -8.57 3.26 -4.36
C THR A 431 -7.68 2.42 -5.25
#